data_AF-A0A2I8VKZ7-F1
#
_entry.id   AF-A0A2I8VKZ7-F1
#
_cell.length_a   1.000
_cell.length_b   1.000
_cell.length_c   1.000
_cell.angle_alpha   90.00
_cell.angle_beta   90.00
_cell.angle_gamma   90.00
#
_symmetry.space_group_name_H-M   'P 1'
#
loop_
_entity.id
_entity.type
_entity.pdbx_description
1 polymer ?
#
loop_
_entity_poly.entity_id
_entity_poly.type
_entity_poly.pdbx_seq_one_letter_code
_entity_poly.pdbx_strand_id
1 'polypeptide(L)'
;MTPVGLELGGGVVAALDGETRDIVEYPIPSPPPGSIPDVFRRVDDPLFSVSVDELYDAPSVREWLRTQPQRHDIWGGHPDGDSPVHYRSSDLSGFDWVVFVDETSPLSLGESARTEPSPRRTRLRIRVFGEPVRLSGVPLSE
;
A
#
# COMPACT_ATOMS: atom_id res chain seq x y z
N MET A 1 -0.01 14.55 12.62
CA MET A 1 -0.38 13.77 11.42
C MET A 1 0.12 12.37 11.69
N THR A 2 -0.75 11.37 11.64
CA THR A 2 -0.43 9.97 11.93
C THR A 2 0.00 9.28 10.64
N PRO A 3 1.29 8.91 10.45
CA PRO A 3 1.73 8.29 9.21
C PRO A 3 1.19 6.87 9.11
N VAL A 4 0.61 6.53 7.96
CA VAL A 4 0.01 5.22 7.70
C VAL A 4 0.74 4.54 6.54
N GLY A 5 1.22 3.33 6.78
CA GLY A 5 1.79 2.45 5.76
C GLY A 5 0.69 1.66 5.04
N LEU A 6 0.94 1.34 3.78
CA LEU A 6 0.09 0.44 2.99
C LEU A 6 0.91 -0.76 2.53
N GLU A 7 0.38 -1.96 2.73
CA GLU A 7 0.90 -3.20 2.19
C GLU A 7 -0.19 -3.93 1.40
N LEU A 8 0.23 -4.64 0.35
CA LEU A 8 -0.67 -5.34 -0.56
C LEU A 8 -0.30 -6.83 -0.65
N GLY A 9 -1.26 -7.74 -0.74
CA GLY A 9 -0.99 -9.17 -0.97
C GLY A 9 -0.81 -9.53 -2.44
N GLY A 10 -1.47 -8.78 -3.33
CA GLY A 10 -1.51 -9.00 -4.77
C GLY A 10 -2.54 -8.12 -5.48
N GLY A 11 -2.83 -8.46 -6.73
CA GLY A 11 -3.77 -7.74 -7.59
C GLY A 11 -3.10 -6.80 -8.59
N VAL A 12 -3.69 -5.63 -8.81
CA VAL A 12 -3.25 -4.68 -9.84
C VAL A 12 -3.25 -3.25 -9.31
N VAL A 13 -2.20 -2.50 -9.61
CA VAL A 13 -2.12 -1.05 -9.37
C VAL A 13 -2.13 -0.28 -10.67
N ALA A 14 -2.72 0.92 -10.66
CA ALA A 14 -2.63 1.85 -11.76
C ALA A 14 -1.57 2.93 -11.45
N ALA A 15 -0.63 3.16 -12.37
CA ALA A 15 0.39 4.19 -12.24
C ALA A 15 0.57 4.95 -13.56
N LEU A 16 1.15 6.14 -13.49
CA LEU A 16 1.54 6.90 -14.68
C LEU A 16 2.77 6.24 -15.32
N ASP A 17 2.64 5.80 -16.56
CA ASP A 17 3.76 5.33 -17.34
C ASP A 17 4.60 6.52 -17.82
N GLY A 18 5.89 6.53 -17.46
CA GLY A 18 6.77 7.67 -17.73
C GLY A 18 7.05 7.90 -19.22
N GLU A 19 7.05 6.83 -20.02
CA GLU A 19 7.34 6.87 -21.45
C GLU A 19 6.13 7.38 -22.26
N THR A 20 4.97 6.76 -22.05
CA THR A 20 3.73 7.05 -22.80
C THR A 20 2.92 8.19 -22.20
N ARG A 21 3.11 8.48 -20.90
CA ARG A 21 2.28 9.40 -20.09
C ARG A 21 0.83 8.97 -19.94
N ASP A 22 0.52 7.71 -20.24
CA ASP A 22 -0.79 7.13 -19.99
C ASP A 22 -0.86 6.54 -18.57
N ILE A 23 -2.08 6.36 -18.05
CA ILE A 23 -2.29 5.57 -16.84
C ILE A 23 -2.37 4.11 -17.26
N VAL A 24 -1.42 3.29 -16.79
CA VAL A 24 -1.30 1.88 -17.13
C VAL A 24 -1.48 1.04 -15.87
N GLU A 25 -2.05 -0.15 -16.06
CA GLU A 25 -2.23 -1.16 -15.03
C GLU A 25 -1.00 -2.07 -14.94
N TYR A 26 -0.47 -2.21 -13.73
CA TYR A 26 0.68 -3.05 -13.43
C TYR A 26 0.26 -4.15 -12.43
N PRO A 27 0.52 -5.43 -12.74
CA PRO A 27 0.27 -6.49 -11.77
C PRO A 27 1.22 -6.34 -10.58
N ILE A 28 0.70 -6.55 -9.37
CA ILE A 28 1.52 -6.66 -8.17
C ILE A 28 2.18 -8.05 -8.20
N PRO A 29 3.52 -8.14 -8.21
CA PRO A 29 4.20 -9.43 -8.16
C PRO A 29 3.95 -10.10 -6.81
N SER A 30 3.95 -11.44 -6.80
CA SER A 30 3.89 -12.22 -5.56
C SER A 30 4.91 -11.71 -4.54
N PRO A 31 4.51 -11.48 -3.28
CA PRO A 31 5.41 -11.04 -2.22
C PRO A 31 6.63 -11.96 -2.05
N PRO A 32 7.86 -11.42 -1.86
CA PRO A 32 9.03 -12.22 -1.52
C PRO A 32 8.80 -13.01 -0.22
N PRO A 33 9.22 -14.28 -0.13
CA PRO A 33 9.06 -15.06 1.09
C PRO A 33 9.66 -14.38 2.33
N GLY A 34 8.89 -14.29 3.41
CA GLY A 34 9.32 -13.64 4.66
C GLY A 34 9.31 -12.12 4.65
N SER A 35 8.89 -11.48 3.54
CA SER A 35 8.57 -10.06 3.50
C SER A 35 7.33 -9.73 4.34
N ILE A 36 7.15 -8.45 4.66
CA ILE A 36 5.96 -7.99 5.38
C ILE A 36 4.66 -8.40 4.68
N PRO A 37 4.46 -8.12 3.39
CA PRO A 37 3.25 -8.56 2.68
C PRO A 37 3.09 -10.08 2.60
N ASP A 38 4.17 -10.86 2.49
CA ASP A 38 4.09 -12.33 2.51
C ASP A 38 3.61 -12.88 3.86
N VAL A 39 4.06 -12.26 4.97
CA VAL A 39 3.61 -12.62 6.31
C VAL A 39 2.17 -12.17 6.54
N PHE A 40 1.83 -10.94 6.13
CA PHE A 40 0.49 -10.38 6.32
C PHE A 40 -0.58 -11.13 5.54
N ARG A 41 -0.26 -11.64 4.35
CA ARG A 41 -1.17 -12.50 3.56
C ARG A 41 -1.58 -13.80 4.27
N ARG A 42 -0.85 -14.21 5.32
CA ARG A 42 -1.16 -15.43 6.08
C ARG A 42 -2.17 -15.19 7.20
N VAL A 43 -2.56 -13.94 7.44
CA VAL A 43 -3.64 -13.58 8.35
C VAL A 43 -4.96 -13.93 7.68
N ASP A 44 -5.89 -14.54 8.42
CA ASP A 44 -7.20 -14.99 7.92
C ASP A 44 -8.21 -13.84 7.76
N ASP A 45 -7.72 -12.67 7.38
CA ASP A 45 -8.50 -11.45 7.13
C ASP A 45 -7.96 -10.74 5.87
N PRO A 46 -8.76 -10.59 4.80
CA PRO A 46 -8.32 -9.96 3.55
C PRO A 46 -8.09 -8.44 3.67
N LEU A 47 -8.56 -7.80 4.74
CA LEU A 47 -8.39 -6.37 4.97
C LEU A 47 -8.28 -6.07 6.46
N PHE A 48 -7.11 -5.67 6.91
CA PHE A 48 -6.91 -5.30 8.31
C PHE A 48 -6.01 -4.07 8.46
N SER A 49 -6.09 -3.46 9.63
CA SER A 49 -5.15 -2.44 10.08
C SER A 49 -4.53 -2.86 11.40
N VAL A 50 -3.24 -2.59 11.57
CA VAL A 50 -2.51 -2.92 12.80
C VAL A 50 -1.69 -1.73 13.25
N SER A 51 -1.65 -1.50 14.56
CA SER A 51 -0.76 -0.50 15.15
C SER A 51 0.68 -1.01 15.10
N VAL A 52 1.63 -0.13 14.74
CA VAL A 52 3.05 -0.49 14.77
C VAL A 52 3.49 -0.75 16.21
N ASP A 53 2.98 -0.02 17.20
CA ASP A 53 3.28 -0.26 18.61
C ASP A 53 2.84 -1.66 19.06
N GLU A 54 1.63 -2.10 18.67
CA GLU A 54 1.13 -3.45 18.96
C GLU A 54 2.00 -4.56 18.33
N LEU A 55 2.50 -4.34 17.11
CA LEU A 55 3.45 -5.25 16.47
C LEU A 55 4.76 -5.33 17.26
N TYR A 56 5.26 -4.20 17.76
CA TYR A 56 6.46 -4.16 18.56
C TYR A 56 6.25 -4.73 19.97
N ASP A 57 5.04 -4.72 20.53
CA ASP A 57 4.75 -5.32 21.83
C ASP A 57 4.90 -6.85 21.82
N ALA A 58 4.64 -7.51 20.68
CA ALA A 58 4.85 -8.95 20.52
C ALA A 58 6.34 -9.30 20.30
N PRO A 59 7.01 -10.08 21.19
CA PRO A 59 8.45 -10.32 21.11
C PRO A 59 8.94 -10.95 19.80
N SER A 60 8.24 -11.96 19.28
CA SER A 60 8.61 -12.63 18.03
C SER A 60 8.46 -11.72 16.81
N VAL A 61 7.40 -10.92 16.77
CA VAL A 61 7.16 -9.95 15.69
C VAL A 61 8.20 -8.83 15.73
N ARG A 62 8.52 -8.32 16.93
CA ARG A 62 9.58 -7.34 17.15
C ARG A 62 10.94 -7.84 16.65
N GLU A 63 11.31 -9.07 16.99
CA GLU A 63 12.58 -9.67 16.54
C GLU A 63 12.63 -9.80 15.03
N TRP A 64 11.53 -10.25 14.41
CA TRP A 64 11.42 -10.32 12.96
C TRP A 64 11.50 -8.94 12.30
N LEU A 65 10.75 -7.93 12.78
CA LEU A 65 10.81 -6.56 12.24
C LEU A 65 12.20 -5.95 12.34
N ARG A 66 12.97 -6.27 13.40
CA ARG A 66 14.37 -5.84 13.54
C ARG A 66 15.32 -6.44 12.50
N THR A 67 14.94 -7.53 11.82
CA THR A 67 15.68 -8.05 10.65
C THR A 67 15.47 -7.20 9.39
N GLN A 68 14.61 -6.18 9.49
CA GLN A 68 14.22 -5.28 8.40
C GLN A 68 13.68 -6.02 7.18
N PRO A 69 12.60 -6.81 7.33
CA PRO A 69 11.95 -7.50 6.22
C PRO A 69 11.57 -6.52 5.12
N GLN A 70 11.43 -7.05 3.91
CA GLN A 70 11.06 -6.22 2.77
C GLN A 70 9.59 -5.79 2.86
N ARG A 71 9.31 -4.57 2.45
CA ARG A 71 7.96 -4.00 2.30
C ARG A 71 7.79 -3.33 0.95
N HIS A 72 6.55 -3.04 0.59
CA HIS A 72 6.27 -2.34 -0.66
C HIS A 72 6.81 -0.91 -0.66
N ASP A 73 7.36 -0.51 -1.81
CA ASP A 73 7.60 0.88 -2.18
C ASP A 73 6.90 1.13 -3.52
N ILE A 74 5.67 1.64 -3.44
CA ILE A 74 4.79 1.81 -4.61
C ILE A 74 4.82 3.25 -5.08
N TRP A 75 5.23 3.45 -6.32
CA TRP A 75 5.41 4.76 -6.91
C TRP A 75 4.17 5.13 -7.76
N GLY A 76 3.82 6.41 -7.79
CA GLY A 76 2.70 6.89 -8.62
C GLY A 76 3.01 6.91 -10.13
N GLY A 77 4.25 6.63 -10.49
CA GLY A 77 4.75 6.53 -11.87
C GLY A 77 6.28 6.39 -11.86
N HIS A 78 6.81 5.60 -12.79
CA HIS A 78 8.24 5.41 -12.97
C HIS A 78 8.69 6.09 -14.26
N PRO A 79 9.76 6.92 -14.25
CA PRO A 79 10.19 7.67 -15.44
C PRO A 79 10.56 6.78 -16.63
N ASP A 80 11.03 5.57 -16.35
CA ASP A 80 11.52 4.62 -17.36
C ASP A 80 10.48 3.54 -17.75
N GLY A 81 9.21 3.70 -17.35
CA GLY A 81 8.13 2.74 -17.68
C GLY A 81 8.19 1.39 -16.95
N ASP A 82 9.17 1.19 -16.07
CA ASP A 82 9.27 0.01 -15.20
C ASP A 82 8.10 -0.11 -14.22
N SER A 83 7.91 -1.32 -13.68
CA SER A 83 6.88 -1.60 -12.67
C SER A 83 6.99 -0.60 -11.51
N PRO A 84 5.88 0.05 -11.10
CA PRO A 84 5.88 0.99 -9.99
C PRO A 84 5.97 0.30 -8.62
N VAL A 85 5.94 -1.03 -8.59
CA VAL A 85 5.92 -1.84 -7.37
C VAL A 85 7.32 -2.37 -7.09
N HIS A 86 8.00 -1.74 -6.14
CA HIS A 86 9.31 -2.17 -5.67
C HIS A 86 9.25 -2.67 -4.22
N TYR A 87 10.36 -3.24 -3.77
CA TYR A 87 10.52 -3.70 -2.40
C TYR A 87 11.74 -3.03 -1.76
N ARG A 88 11.60 -2.63 -0.50
CA ARG A 88 12.69 -2.10 0.31
C ARG A 88 12.66 -2.64 1.73
N SER A 89 13.82 -2.76 2.36
CA SER A 89 13.93 -3.14 3.78
C SER A 89 13.25 -2.10 4.67
N SER A 90 12.52 -2.57 5.68
CA SER A 90 11.86 -1.71 6.65
C SER A 90 11.56 -2.45 7.94
N ASP A 91 11.62 -1.74 9.05
CA ASP A 91 11.14 -2.18 10.36
C ASP A 91 9.79 -1.53 10.72
N LEU A 92 9.14 -0.84 9.78
CA LEU A 92 7.89 -0.07 9.95
C LEU A 92 7.96 1.14 10.90
N SER A 93 9.11 1.47 11.48
CA SER A 93 9.27 2.57 12.44
C SER A 93 8.90 3.97 11.91
N GLY A 94 8.77 4.13 10.60
CA GLY A 94 8.29 5.36 9.95
C GLY A 94 6.76 5.52 9.93
N PHE A 95 6.01 4.58 10.49
CA PHE A 95 4.55 4.55 10.49
C PHE A 95 4.00 4.34 11.91
N ASP A 96 2.84 4.92 12.18
CA ASP A 96 2.08 4.65 13.41
C ASP A 96 1.14 3.45 13.20
N TRP A 97 0.65 3.27 11.97
CA TRP A 97 -0.29 2.22 11.56
C TRP A 97 0.10 1.64 10.22
N VAL A 98 -0.23 0.38 9.99
CA VAL A 98 -0.15 -0.26 8.67
C VAL A 98 -1.51 -0.83 8.31
N VAL A 99 -1.95 -0.57 7.08
CA VAL A 99 -3.13 -1.18 6.47
C VAL A 99 -2.68 -2.21 5.45
N PHE A 100 -3.23 -3.41 5.54
CA PHE A 100 -3.04 -4.48 4.58
C PHE A 100 -4.29 -4.70 3.74
N VAL A 101 -4.12 -4.91 2.45
CA VAL A 101 -5.17 -5.31 1.51
C VAL A 101 -4.67 -6.53 0.74
N ASP A 102 -5.36 -7.67 0.85
CA ASP A 102 -4.88 -8.90 0.23
C ASP A 102 -4.90 -8.83 -1.30
N GLU A 103 -6.01 -8.36 -1.89
CA GLU A 103 -6.15 -8.24 -3.33
C GLU A 103 -6.70 -6.88 -3.74
N THR A 104 -6.06 -6.28 -4.75
CA THR A 104 -6.48 -4.99 -5.32
C THR A 104 -6.96 -5.15 -6.75
N SER A 105 -8.00 -4.40 -7.11
CA SER A 105 -8.49 -4.28 -8.48
C SER A 105 -8.12 -2.93 -9.08
N PRO A 106 -8.00 -2.82 -10.40
CA PRO A 106 -7.79 -1.54 -11.06
C PRO A 106 -8.89 -0.54 -10.68
N LEU A 107 -8.49 0.73 -10.59
CA LEU A 107 -9.45 1.80 -10.41
C LEU A 107 -10.21 1.96 -11.72
N SER A 108 -11.53 1.72 -11.72
CA SER A 108 -12.37 2.09 -12.86
C SER A 108 -12.28 3.59 -13.05
N LEU A 109 -11.48 4.04 -14.03
CA LEU A 109 -11.43 5.43 -14.44
C LEU A 109 -12.77 5.74 -15.12
N GLY A 110 -13.74 6.23 -14.35
CA GLY A 110 -14.91 6.88 -14.95
C GLY A 110 -14.42 7.96 -15.91
N GLU A 111 -15.12 8.16 -17.04
CA GLU A 111 -14.75 8.99 -18.20
C GLU A 111 -14.28 10.44 -17.90
N SER A 112 -14.34 10.91 -16.65
CA SER A 112 -13.97 12.26 -16.22
C SER A 112 -12.50 12.47 -15.86
N ALA A 113 -11.61 11.47 -15.99
CA ALA A 113 -10.18 11.63 -15.64
C ALA A 113 -9.31 12.27 -16.75
N ARG A 114 -9.90 12.75 -17.86
CA ARG A 114 -9.21 13.62 -18.81
C ARG A 114 -9.22 15.06 -18.27
N THR A 115 -8.36 15.38 -17.31
CA THR A 115 -8.02 16.78 -17.01
C THR A 115 -6.54 16.88 -16.70
N GLU A 116 -5.94 17.88 -17.34
CA GLU A 116 -4.52 18.14 -17.58
C GLU A 116 -3.52 17.81 -16.44
N PRO A 117 -2.25 17.49 -16.78
CA PRO A 117 -1.21 17.25 -15.80
C PRO A 117 -0.88 18.53 -15.01
N SER A 118 -1.29 18.57 -13.73
CA SER A 118 -0.89 19.60 -12.79
C SER A 118 0.41 19.20 -12.07
N PRO A 119 1.42 20.09 -11.98
CA PRO A 119 2.73 19.76 -11.40
C PRO A 119 2.71 19.91 -9.88
N ARG A 120 1.90 19.11 -9.18
CA ARG A 120 1.91 19.03 -7.71
C ARG A 120 1.68 17.60 -7.25
N ARG A 121 2.69 17.04 -6.54
CA ARG A 121 2.69 15.79 -5.76
C ARG A 121 1.35 15.04 -5.82
N THR A 122 1.23 14.13 -6.78
CA THR A 122 0.05 13.28 -6.95
C THR A 122 -0.12 12.44 -5.69
N ARG A 123 -1.18 12.72 -4.91
CA ARG A 123 -1.59 11.86 -3.80
C ARG A 123 -2.19 10.59 -4.40
N LEU A 124 -1.62 9.44 -4.06
CA LEU A 124 -2.20 8.13 -4.37
C LEU A 124 -3.59 8.05 -3.71
N ARG A 125 -4.64 7.93 -4.52
CA ARG A 125 -6.01 7.69 -4.06
C ARG A 125 -6.32 6.20 -4.23
N ILE A 126 -6.21 5.44 -3.15
CA ILE A 126 -6.58 4.02 -3.16
C ILE A 126 -8.09 3.95 -2.91
N ARG A 127 -8.84 3.36 -3.83
CA ARG A 127 -10.24 2.98 -3.64
C ARG A 127 -10.28 1.46 -3.52
N VAL A 128 -10.83 0.96 -2.42
CA VAL A 128 -11.04 -0.47 -2.19
C VAL A 128 -12.53 -0.74 -2.41
N PHE A 129 -12.87 -1.63 -3.35
CA PHE A 129 -14.22 -2.10 -3.71
C PHE A 129 -15.30 -1.04 -4.04
N GLY A 130 -14.97 0.01 -4.80
CA GLY A 130 -15.97 0.90 -5.40
C GLY A 130 -16.75 1.82 -4.44
N GLU A 131 -16.62 1.64 -3.13
CA GLU A 131 -17.15 2.56 -2.13
C GLU A 131 -16.03 3.45 -1.55
N PRO A 132 -16.32 4.72 -1.24
CA PRO A 132 -15.39 5.53 -0.47
C PRO A 132 -15.25 4.93 0.93
N VAL A 133 -14.11 4.30 1.22
CA VAL A 133 -13.75 3.89 2.57
C VAL A 133 -13.70 5.14 3.45
N ARG A 134 -14.76 5.36 4.24
CA ARG A 134 -14.70 6.25 5.38
C ARG A 134 -13.93 5.53 6.47
N LEU A 135 -12.74 6.03 6.78
CA LEU A 135 -12.05 5.71 8.02
C LEU A 135 -12.98 6.14 9.17
N SER A 136 -13.74 5.20 9.72
CA SER A 136 -14.59 5.40 10.88
C SER A 136 -14.05 4.50 11.99
N GLY A 137 -13.65 5.11 13.10
CA GLY A 137 -13.09 4.39 14.23
C GLY A 137 -12.30 5.20 15.23
N VAL A 138 -12.81 6.35 15.70
CA VAL A 138 -12.59 6.77 17.09
C VAL A 138 -13.91 7.34 17.61
N PRO A 139 -14.65 6.65 18.49
CA PRO A 139 -15.58 7.33 19.37
C PRO A 139 -14.74 8.11 20.39
N LEU A 140 -14.85 9.43 20.38
CA LEU A 140 -14.46 10.22 21.54
C LEU A 140 -15.59 10.04 22.57
N SER A 141 -15.37 9.16 23.53
CA SER A 141 -16.18 9.07 24.74
C SER A 141 -15.82 10.22 25.69
N GLU A 142 -16.86 10.97 26.05
CA GLU A 142 -17.05 12.00 27.10
C GLU A 142 -16.08 13.20 27.19
#